data_AF-A0A6V7IP19-F1
#
_entry.id   AF-A0A6V7IP19-F1
#
_cell.length_a   1.000
_cell.length_b   1.000
_cell.length_c   1.000
_cell.angle_alpha   90.00
_cell.angle_beta   90.00
_cell.angle_gamma   90.00
#
_symmetry.space_group_name_H-M   'P 1'
#
loop_
_entity.id
_entity.type
_entity.pdbx_description
1 polymer ?
#
loop_
_entity_poly.entity_id
_entity_poly.type
_entity_poly.pdbx_seq_one_letter_code
_entity_poly.pdbx_strand_id
1 'polypeptide(L)' 'VDAVLYGDIAQPGQFRYQVLLQIMGARARTCGGAIIHEKVILTAWHCVDNTKHDDIYVIVGAVLYNGDKNAALHR' A
#
# COMPACT_ATOMS: atom_id res chain seq x y z
N VAL A 1 -0.69 2.78 29.75
CA VAL A 1 0.14 1.56 29.53
C VAL A 1 -0.15 1.15 28.10
N ASP A 2 0.67 1.61 27.17
CA ASP A 2 0.23 1.76 25.77
C ASP A 2 0.96 0.75 24.89
N ALA A 3 0.73 -0.54 25.15
CA ALA A 3 1.21 -1.61 24.30
C ALA A 3 0.06 -2.10 23.41
N VAL A 4 0.26 -2.06 22.09
CA VAL A 4 -0.59 -2.79 21.15
C VAL A 4 -0.15 -4.25 21.20
N LEU A 5 -0.94 -5.10 21.86
CA LEU A 5 -0.62 -6.52 22.04
C LEU A 5 -1.18 -7.40 20.91
N TYR A 6 -2.18 -6.89 20.18
CA TYR A 6 -2.89 -7.59 19.12
C TYR A 6 -3.19 -6.65 17.95
N GLY A 7 -3.53 -7.22 16.80
CA GLY A 7 -4.06 -6.43 15.68
C GLY A 7 -5.51 -6.03 15.89
N ASP A 8 -5.91 -4.89 15.34
CA ASP A 8 -7.29 -4.43 15.24
C ASP A 8 -7.56 -3.92 13.82
N ILE A 9 -8.83 -3.87 13.42
CA ILE A 9 -9.25 -3.38 12.11
C ILE A 9 -9.02 -1.87 12.06
N ALA A 10 -8.21 -1.42 11.09
CA ALA A 10 -7.99 0.00 10.87
C ALA A 10 -9.28 0.67 10.39
N GLN A 11 -9.62 1.82 10.99
CA GLN A 11 -10.72 2.64 10.51
C GLN A 11 -10.36 3.30 9.17
N PRO A 12 -11.34 3.56 8.28
CA PRO A 12 -11.10 4.32 7.06
C PRO A 12 -10.40 5.66 7.36
N GLY A 13 -9.26 5.91 6.71
CA GLY A 13 -8.48 7.13 6.91
C GLY A 13 -7.64 7.20 8.20
N GLN A 14 -7.62 6.16 9.04
CA GLN A 14 -6.78 6.13 10.25
C GLN A 14 -5.29 6.28 9.94
N PHE A 15 -4.83 5.68 8.84
CA PHE A 15 -3.45 5.73 8.38
C PHE A 15 -3.37 6.28 6.95
N ARG A 16 -3.56 7.60 6.81
CA ARG A 16 -3.65 8.28 5.50
C ARG A 16 -2.42 8.15 4.61
N TYR A 17 -1.26 7.85 5.19
CA TYR A 17 -0.02 7.63 4.47
C TYR A 17 0.13 6.20 3.93
N GLN A 18 -0.73 5.25 4.33
CA GLN A 18 -0.62 3.85 3.92
C GLN A 18 -0.82 3.69 2.41
N VAL A 19 0.05 2.90 1.80
CA VAL A 19 0.04 2.63 0.36
C VAL A 19 0.11 1.14 0.10
N LEU A 20 -0.69 0.70 -0.86
CA LEU A 20 -0.62 -0.63 -1.43
C LEU A 20 0.22 -0.61 -2.70
N LEU A 21 1.30 -1.39 -2.73
CA LEU A 21 2.09 -1.63 -3.94
C LEU A 21 1.69 -2.97 -4.54
N GLN A 22 1.14 -2.93 -5.75
CA GLN A 22 0.86 -4.12 -6.55
C GLN A 22 1.94 -4.28 -7.61
N ILE A 23 2.69 -5.37 -7.52
CA ILE A 23 3.75 -5.71 -8.46
C ILE A 23 3.23 -6.81 -9.36
N MET A 24 3.28 -6.57 -10.66
CA MET A 24 2.80 -7.47 -11.70
C MET A 24 3.97 -8.25 -12.34
N GLY A 25 3.67 -9.09 -13.33
CA GLY A 25 4.65 -9.87 -14.06
C GLY A 25 4.99 -11.22 -13.40
N ALA A 26 6.19 -11.74 -13.70
CA ALA A 26 6.58 -13.11 -13.32
C ALA A 26 6.81 -13.31 -11.81
N ARG A 27 7.07 -12.23 -11.06
CA ARG A 27 7.24 -12.23 -9.60
C ARG A 27 6.16 -11.39 -8.92
N ALA A 28 4.92 -11.57 -9.38
CA ALA A 28 3.79 -10.81 -8.89
C ALA A 28 3.62 -10.95 -7.38
N ARG A 29 3.44 -9.83 -6.69
CA ARG A 29 3.37 -9.75 -5.23
C ARG A 29 2.80 -8.42 -4.79
N THR A 30 2.43 -8.38 -3.51
CA THR A 30 1.96 -7.18 -2.85
C THR A 30 2.95 -6.73 -1.81
N CYS A 31 3.22 -5.44 -1.75
CA CYS A 31 3.99 -4.77 -0.71
C CYS A 31 3.24 -3.59 -0.11
N GLY A 32 3.73 -3.10 1.03
CA GLY A 32 3.29 -1.84 1.63
C GLY A 32 4.23 -0.67 1.31
N GLY A 33 3.78 0.54 1.58
CA GLY A 33 4.59 1.75 1.49
C GLY A 33 3.97 2.92 2.24
N ALA A 34 4.69 4.03 2.32
CA ALA A 34 4.23 5.25 2.96
C ALA A 34 4.41 6.48 2.05
N ILE A 35 3.39 7.33 1.96
CA ILE A 35 3.49 8.65 1.33
C ILE A 35 4.38 9.54 2.22
N ILE A 36 5.54 9.96 1.71
CA ILE A 36 6.43 10.89 2.40
C ILE A 36 6.48 12.28 1.72
N HIS A 37 6.00 12.37 0.49
CA HIS A 37 5.83 13.60 -0.28
C HIS A 37 4.75 13.38 -1.36
N GLU A 38 4.28 14.45 -1.99
CA GLU A 38 3.24 14.44 -3.05
C GLU A 38 3.47 13.42 -4.17
N LYS A 39 4.74 13.08 -4.47
CA LYS A 39 5.13 12.15 -5.54
C LYS A 39 6.19 11.14 -5.09
N VAL A 40 6.35 10.95 -3.78
CA VAL A 40 7.39 10.06 -3.24
C VAL A 40 6.78 9.09 -2.25
N ILE A 41 6.95 7.80 -2.54
CA ILE A 41 6.55 6.69 -1.68
C ILE A 41 7.81 6.03 -1.12
N LEU A 42 7.87 5.88 0.20
CA LEU A 42 8.88 5.07 0.87
C LEU A 42 8.41 3.61 0.91
N THR A 43 9.27 2.68 0.50
CA THR A 43 9.03 1.23 0.60
C THR A 43 10.34 0.47 0.83
N ALA A 44 10.27 -0.84 1.04
CA ALA A 44 11.44 -1.67 1.23
C ALA A 44 12.18 -1.91 -0.10
N TRP A 45 13.51 -1.97 -0.05
CA TRP A 45 14.35 -2.31 -1.22
C TRP A 45 13.91 -3.64 -1.85
N HIS A 46 13.68 -4.67 -1.03
CA HIS A 46 13.29 -5.99 -1.54
C HIS A 46 11.95 -5.95 -2.27
N CYS A 47 11.09 -4.94 -2.06
CA CYS A 47 9.84 -4.76 -2.79
C CYS A 47 10.06 -4.28 -4.22
N VAL A 48 11.12 -3.54 -4.51
CA VAL A 48 11.36 -2.97 -5.85
C VAL A 48 12.56 -3.59 -6.57
N ASP A 49 13.38 -4.33 -5.85
CA ASP A 49 14.52 -5.05 -6.43
C ASP A 49 14.06 -6.00 -7.54
N ASN A 50 14.84 -6.04 -8.63
CA ASN A 50 14.57 -6.86 -9.81
C ASN A 50 13.15 -6.73 -10.40
N THR A 51 12.50 -5.57 -10.20
CA THR A 51 11.15 -5.28 -10.70
C THR A 51 11.22 -4.18 -11.75
N LYS A 52 10.49 -4.33 -12.87
CA LYS A 52 10.42 -3.26 -13.88
C LYS A 52 9.51 -2.14 -13.39
N HIS A 53 9.84 -0.91 -13.74
CA HIS A 53 9.02 0.26 -13.39
C HIS A 53 7.56 0.11 -13.86
N ASP A 54 7.35 -0.41 -15.08
CA ASP A 54 6.02 -0.59 -15.66
C ASP A 54 5.18 -1.68 -14.96
N ASP A 55 5.81 -2.54 -14.16
CA ASP A 55 5.13 -3.60 -13.40
C ASP A 55 4.67 -3.12 -12.00
N ILE A 56 4.99 -1.88 -11.60
CA ILE A 56 4.70 -1.35 -10.26
C ILE A 56 3.47 -0.43 -10.31
N TYR A 57 2.41 -0.84 -9.61
CA TYR A 57 1.20 -0.05 -9.42
C TYR A 57 1.12 0.43 -7.98
N VAL A 58 0.95 1.74 -7.82
CA VAL A 58 0.81 2.42 -6.52
C VAL A 58 -0.67 2.73 -6.31
N ILE A 59 -1.27 2.18 -5.26
CA ILE A 59 -2.67 2.42 -4.90
C ILE A 59 -2.71 3.16 -3.56
N VAL A 60 -3.19 4.39 -3.61
CA VAL A 60 -3.43 5.25 -2.44
C VAL A 60 -4.90 5.19 -2.04
N GLY A 61 -5.20 5.44 -0.77
CA GLY A 61 -6.59 5.45 -0.27
C GLY A 61 -7.26 4.07 -0.18
N ALA A 62 -6.54 2.99 -0.48
CA ALA A 62 -7.05 1.64 -0.30
C ALA A 62 -7.22 1.32 1.19
N VAL A 63 -8.44 0.95 1.58
CA VAL A 63 -8.77 0.46 2.92
C VAL A 63 -8.87 -1.07 2.95
N LEU A 64 -9.24 -1.67 1.82
CA LEU A 64 -9.47 -3.11 1.68
C LEU A 64 -8.52 -3.68 0.61
N TYR A 65 -7.83 -4.78 0.93
CA TYR A 65 -6.87 -5.43 0.02
C TYR A 65 -7.54 -6.09 -1.20
N ASN A 66 -8.68 -6.76 -0.97
CA ASN A 66 -9.50 -7.39 -2.00
C ASN A 66 -10.87 -6.70 -2.15
N GLY A 67 -10.97 -5.44 -1.71
CA GLY A 67 -12.18 -4.64 -1.91
C GLY A 67 -12.32 -4.20 -3.37
N ASP A 68 -13.50 -3.73 -3.74
CA ASP A 68 -13.73 -3.10 -5.04
C ASP A 68 -12.63 -2.05 -5.30
N LYS A 69 -11.92 -2.16 -6.42
CA LYS A 69 -10.87 -1.20 -6.80
C LYS A 69 -11.43 0.22 -6.98
N ASN A 70 -12.75 0.33 -7.19
CA ASN A 70 -13.46 1.60 -7.21
C ASN A 70 -13.75 2.16 -5.80
N ALA A 71 -13.62 1.35 -4.74
CA ALA A 71 -13.80 1.82 -3.37
C ALA A 71 -12.66 2.74 -2.89
N ALA A 72 -11.47 2.63 -3.48
CA ALA A 72 -10.38 3.61 -3.29
C ALA A 72 -10.65 4.96 -3.99
N LEU A 73 -11.69 5.05 -4.83
CA LEU A 73 -12.11 6.24 -5.57
C LEU A 73 -13.38 6.91 -4.99
N HIS A 74 -13.95 6.41 -3.89
CA HIS A 74 -15.06 7.10 -3.24
C HIS A 74 -14.54 8.29 -2.45
N ARG A 75 -14.56 9.44 -3.14
CA ARG A 75 -14.52 10.78 -2.59
C ARG A 75 -15.73 11.03 -1.70
#